data_AF-A0A101ISZ7-F1
#
_entry.id   AF-A0A101ISZ7-F1
#
_cell.length_a   1.000
_cell.length_b   1.000
_cell.length_c   1.000
_cell.angle_alpha   90.00
_cell.angle_beta   90.00
_cell.angle_gamma   90.00
#
_symmetry.space_group_name_H-M   'P 1'
#
loop_
_entity.id
_entity.type
_entity.pdbx_description
1 polymer ?
#
loop_
_entity_poly.entity_id
_entity_poly.type
_entity_poly.pdbx_seq_one_letter_code
_entity_poly.pdbx_strand_id
1 'polypeptide(L)'
;MAATGMAWDEVAGPYPDFIDAGNGGEYTFAWCIRRTADACIFLRDGRCSVYAHRPWICRTYPFMLVDDDLLVSECPGLGTPLSPGDAHDAAADLCRRQAAEAAEEAGLRAVYRTATVPPGKRAVIDSEGVKVLNG
;
A
#
# COMPACT_ATOMS: atom_id res chain seq x y z
N MET A 1 8.10 5.18 8.97
CA MET A 1 9.32 4.92 9.77
C MET A 1 9.60 6.04 10.76
N ALA A 2 9.97 7.25 10.32
CA ALA A 2 10.25 8.37 11.23
C ALA A 2 9.09 8.72 12.19
N ALA A 3 7.84 8.61 11.72
CA ALA A 3 6.65 8.88 12.53
C ALA A 3 6.35 7.85 13.64
N THR A 4 6.96 6.67 13.60
CA THR A 4 6.66 5.57 14.53
C THR A 4 7.85 5.12 15.35
N GLY A 5 9.08 5.38 14.90
CA GLY A 5 10.31 4.86 15.52
C GLY A 5 10.50 3.35 15.38
N MET A 6 9.60 2.65 14.68
CA MET A 6 9.67 1.22 14.41
C MET A 6 10.62 0.93 13.24
N ALA A 7 11.07 -0.32 13.08
CA ALA A 7 11.74 -0.85 11.91
C ALA A 7 10.74 -1.31 10.82
N TRP A 8 11.21 -1.45 9.58
CA TRP A 8 10.31 -1.62 8.43
C TRP A 8 9.53 -2.94 8.50
N ASP A 9 10.21 -4.01 8.89
CA ASP A 9 9.69 -5.36 9.09
C ASP A 9 8.70 -5.46 10.25
N GLU A 10 8.76 -4.54 11.23
CA GLU A 10 7.75 -4.39 12.28
C GLU A 10 6.46 -3.72 11.76
N VAL A 11 6.55 -2.93 10.68
CA VAL A 11 5.42 -2.17 10.13
C VAL A 11 4.79 -2.87 8.94
N ALA A 12 5.58 -3.48 8.08
CA ALA A 12 5.16 -4.06 6.83
C ALA A 12 5.66 -5.50 6.68
N GLY A 13 4.86 -6.32 6.01
CA GLY A 13 5.24 -7.63 5.52
C GLY A 13 4.94 -7.74 4.03
N PRO A 14 5.46 -8.78 3.35
CA PRO A 14 5.09 -9.02 1.96
C PRO A 14 3.59 -9.29 1.83
N TYR A 15 3.02 -8.91 0.68
CA TYR A 15 1.68 -9.37 0.30
C TYR A 15 1.64 -10.90 0.30
N PRO A 16 0.56 -11.53 0.80
CA PRO A 16 0.56 -12.97 1.11
C PRO A 16 0.65 -13.86 -0.12
N ASP A 17 0.18 -13.40 -1.28
CA ASP A 17 0.18 -14.18 -2.50
C ASP A 17 1.48 -13.97 -3.28
N PHE A 18 2.06 -15.09 -3.68
CA PHE A 18 3.33 -15.15 -4.39
C PHE A 18 3.15 -15.79 -5.77
N ILE A 19 3.98 -15.36 -6.70
CA ILE A 19 4.04 -15.81 -8.09
C ILE A 19 5.32 -16.62 -8.27
N ASP A 20 5.23 -17.78 -8.90
CA ASP A 20 6.38 -18.63 -9.23
C ASP A 20 7.29 -17.93 -10.26
N ALA A 21 8.59 -17.88 -9.98
CA ALA A 21 9.61 -17.32 -10.86
C ALA A 21 10.12 -18.30 -11.93
N GLY A 22 9.60 -19.53 -11.98
CA GLY A 22 9.98 -20.58 -12.92
C GLY A 22 11.29 -21.30 -12.60
N ASN A 23 11.93 -20.95 -11.47
CA ASN A 23 13.19 -21.53 -11.01
C ASN A 23 13.11 -22.06 -9.56
N GLY A 24 11.89 -22.26 -9.05
CA GLY A 24 11.62 -22.61 -7.66
C GLY A 24 11.78 -21.45 -6.66
N GLY A 25 12.12 -20.25 -7.12
CA GLY A 25 11.93 -19.01 -6.37
C GLY A 25 10.53 -18.45 -6.57
N GLU A 26 10.12 -17.55 -5.69
CA GLU A 26 8.80 -16.92 -5.75
C GLU A 26 8.90 -15.41 -5.45
N TYR A 27 7.97 -14.61 -5.97
CA TYR A 27 7.94 -13.18 -5.71
C TYR A 27 6.53 -12.61 -5.53
N THR A 28 6.44 -11.45 -4.91
CA THR A 28 5.24 -10.62 -4.86
C THR A 28 5.60 -9.16 -5.16
N PHE A 29 4.59 -8.32 -5.44
CA PHE A 29 4.79 -6.93 -5.86
C PHE A 29 4.49 -5.88 -4.79
N ALA A 30 3.89 -6.30 -3.67
CA ALA A 30 3.33 -5.37 -2.71
C ALA A 30 3.77 -5.68 -1.28
N TRP A 31 3.72 -4.63 -0.48
CA TRP A 31 3.85 -4.68 0.97
C TRP A 31 2.48 -4.47 1.60
N CYS A 32 2.18 -5.25 2.63
CA CYS A 32 1.02 -5.06 3.48
C CYS A 32 1.45 -4.48 4.82
N ILE A 33 0.70 -3.49 5.32
CA ILE A 33 0.83 -3.11 6.73
C ILE A 33 0.53 -4.35 7.58
N ARG A 34 1.38 -4.60 8.58
CA ARG A 34 1.19 -5.68 9.54
C ARG A 34 -0.17 -5.55 10.22
N ARG A 35 -0.75 -6.69 10.56
CA ARG A 35 -2.07 -6.79 11.19
C ARG A 35 -1.97 -7.70 12.42
N THR A 36 -2.79 -7.40 13.42
CA THR A 36 -3.19 -8.39 14.44
C THR A 36 -4.28 -9.30 13.86
N ALA A 37 -4.83 -10.20 14.67
CA ALA A 37 -5.95 -11.06 14.24
C ALA A 37 -7.16 -10.25 13.74
N ASP A 38 -7.38 -9.07 14.32
CA ASP A 38 -8.61 -8.31 14.11
C ASP A 38 -8.42 -7.04 13.26
N ALA A 39 -7.23 -6.42 13.27
CA ALA A 39 -7.03 -5.09 12.70
C ALA A 39 -5.59 -4.79 12.28
N CYS A 40 -5.40 -3.66 11.58
CA CYS A 40 -4.08 -3.05 11.35
C CYS A 40 -3.39 -2.73 12.69
N ILE A 41 -2.06 -2.93 12.79
CA ILE A 41 -1.27 -2.68 14.02
C ILE A 41 -1.33 -1.23 14.54
N PHE A 42 -1.74 -0.28 13.69
CA PHE A 42 -1.88 1.13 14.07
C PHE A 42 -3.29 1.49 14.55
N LEU A 43 -4.26 0.57 14.50
CA LEU A 43 -5.59 0.84 15.06
C LEU A 43 -5.53 0.66 16.58
N ARG A 44 -5.72 1.74 17.32
CA ARG A 44 -5.74 1.77 18.79
C ARG A 44 -6.96 2.54 19.26
N ASP A 45 -7.75 1.94 20.15
CA ASP A 45 -8.95 2.57 20.74
C ASP A 45 -9.90 3.18 19.70
N GLY A 46 -10.11 2.47 18.58
CA GLY A 46 -10.98 2.90 17.48
C GLY A 46 -10.40 4.02 16.60
N ARG A 47 -9.13 4.40 16.77
CA ARG A 47 -8.47 5.45 15.96
C ARG A 47 -7.10 5.01 15.45
N CYS A 48 -6.73 5.52 14.28
CA CYS A 48 -5.39 5.26 13.73
C CYS A 48 -4.34 6.08 14.49
N SER A 49 -3.37 5.42 15.13
CA SER A 49 -2.30 6.07 15.89
C SER A 49 -1.32 6.86 15.03
N VAL A 50 -1.34 6.66 13.71
CA VAL A 50 -0.51 7.36 12.72
C VAL A 50 -1.37 8.17 11.74
N TYR A 51 -2.51 8.70 12.19
CA TYR A 51 -3.53 9.32 11.33
C TYR A 51 -2.96 10.36 10.32
N ALA A 52 -2.06 11.22 10.76
CA ALA A 52 -1.42 12.24 9.92
C ALA A 52 -0.47 11.65 8.85
N HIS A 53 0.07 10.46 9.10
CA HIS A 53 1.03 9.74 8.27
C HIS A 53 0.44 8.48 7.62
N ARG A 54 -0.89 8.40 7.51
CA ARG A 54 -1.56 7.27 6.85
C ARG A 54 -1.06 7.09 5.41
N PRO A 55 -0.81 5.85 4.98
CA PRO A 55 -0.56 5.53 3.58
C PRO A 55 -1.72 5.97 2.69
N TRP A 56 -1.45 6.13 1.39
CA TRP A 56 -2.44 6.63 0.42
C TRP A 56 -3.78 5.92 0.49
N ILE A 57 -3.78 4.58 0.50
CA ILE A 57 -5.01 3.78 0.57
C ILE A 57 -5.84 4.10 1.81
N CYS A 58 -5.23 4.30 2.97
CA CYS A 58 -5.92 4.62 4.22
C CYS A 58 -6.30 6.10 4.32
N ARG A 59 -5.62 6.98 3.58
CA ARG A 59 -5.90 8.42 3.54
C ARG A 59 -7.13 8.71 2.69
N THR A 60 -7.25 8.05 1.54
CA THR A 60 -8.36 8.31 0.60
C THR A 60 -9.55 7.38 0.78
N TYR A 61 -9.44 6.29 1.55
CA TYR A 61 -10.57 5.39 1.82
C TYR A 61 -11.79 6.18 2.35
N PRO A 62 -13.00 5.94 1.81
CA PRO A 62 -13.38 4.82 0.94
C PRO A 62 -13.25 5.07 -0.56
N PHE A 63 -12.59 6.16 -0.97
CA PHE A 63 -12.53 6.61 -2.34
C PHE A 63 -11.21 6.22 -3.03
N MET A 64 -11.29 5.95 -4.33
CA MET A 64 -10.17 5.71 -5.24
C MET A 64 -10.52 6.25 -6.63
N LEU A 65 -9.52 6.63 -7.43
CA LEU A 65 -9.70 6.90 -8.85
C LEU A 65 -9.18 5.72 -9.66
N VAL A 66 -9.95 5.28 -10.65
CA VAL A 66 -9.51 4.32 -11.67
C VAL A 66 -9.90 4.92 -13.02
N ASP A 67 -8.92 5.19 -13.87
CA ASP A 67 -9.14 5.87 -15.16
C ASP A 67 -9.96 7.16 -15.02
N ASP A 68 -9.64 7.95 -13.99
CA ASP A 68 -10.33 9.19 -13.59
C ASP A 68 -11.77 9.02 -13.09
N ASP A 69 -12.31 7.80 -13.08
CA ASP A 69 -13.60 7.48 -12.49
C ASP A 69 -13.47 7.24 -10.98
N LEU A 70 -14.41 7.84 -10.22
CA LEU A 70 -14.50 7.65 -8.78
C LEU A 70 -15.08 6.28 -8.44
N LEU A 71 -14.26 5.44 -7.84
CA LEU A 71 -14.69 4.21 -7.19
C LEU A 71 -14.89 4.43 -5.69
N VAL A 72 -15.95 3.82 -5.16
CA VAL A 72 -16.34 3.93 -3.76
C VAL A 72 -16.42 2.54 -3.15
N SER A 73 -15.57 2.27 -2.16
CA SER A 73 -15.63 1.07 -1.34
C SER A 73 -16.73 1.17 -0.30
N GLU A 74 -17.20 0.04 0.23
CA GLU A 74 -18.12 0.03 1.36
C GLU A 74 -17.53 0.78 2.55
N CYS A 75 -18.31 1.65 3.19
CA CYS A 75 -17.92 2.34 4.40
C CYS A 75 -19.18 2.82 5.15
N PRO A 76 -19.30 2.52 6.47
CA PRO A 76 -20.44 2.97 7.27
C PRO A 76 -20.62 4.50 7.34
N GLY A 77 -19.57 5.27 7.02
CA GLY A 77 -19.61 6.73 7.03
C GLY A 77 -20.14 7.37 5.75
N LEU A 78 -20.40 6.59 4.69
CA LEU A 78 -20.94 7.12 3.44
C LEU A 78 -22.33 7.74 3.64
N GLY A 79 -22.62 8.80 2.89
CA GLY A 79 -23.85 9.60 3.03
C GLY A 79 -23.77 10.70 4.09
N THR A 80 -22.71 10.74 4.90
CA THR A 80 -22.43 11.87 5.79
C THR A 80 -22.07 13.11 4.96
N PRO A 81 -22.65 14.29 5.25
CA PRO A 81 -22.28 15.52 4.55
C PRO A 81 -20.79 15.87 4.74
N LEU A 82 -20.12 16.28 3.66
CA LEU A 82 -18.80 16.90 3.70
C LEU A 82 -18.95 18.40 3.46
N SER A 83 -18.12 19.21 4.12
CA SER A 83 -18.01 20.63 3.76
C SER A 83 -17.37 20.77 2.37
N PRO A 84 -17.59 21.90 1.67
CA PRO A 84 -16.92 22.15 0.38
C PRO A 84 -15.38 22.13 0.48
N GLY A 85 -14.81 22.51 1.63
CA GLY A 85 -13.38 22.45 1.87
C GLY A 85 -12.88 21.01 2.00
N ASP A 86 -13.53 20.21 2.85
CA ASP A 86 -13.18 18.80 3.05
C ASP A 86 -13.34 17.99 1.75
N ALA A 87 -14.35 18.31 0.93
CA ALA A 87 -14.55 17.69 -0.36
C ALA A 87 -13.39 18.00 -1.34
N HIS A 88 -12.91 19.25 -1.37
CA HIS A 88 -11.74 19.62 -2.17
C HIS A 88 -10.46 18.94 -1.67
N ASP A 89 -10.25 18.88 -0.35
CA ASP A 89 -9.08 18.23 0.23
C ASP A 89 -9.07 16.73 -0.09
N ALA A 90 -10.23 16.06 0.02
CA ALA A 90 -10.39 14.66 -0.37
C ALA A 90 -10.12 14.43 -1.86
N ALA A 91 -10.65 15.29 -2.73
CA ALA A 91 -10.39 15.23 -4.18
C ALA A 91 -8.90 15.45 -4.49
N ALA A 92 -8.24 16.39 -3.82
CA ALA A 92 -6.82 16.64 -3.98
C ALA A 92 -5.95 15.47 -3.50
N ASP A 93 -6.33 14.80 -2.40
CA ASP A 93 -5.68 13.57 -1.93
C ASP A 93 -5.88 12.41 -2.93
N LEU A 94 -7.04 12.30 -3.58
CA LEU A 94 -7.31 11.30 -4.63
C LEU A 94 -6.42 11.50 -5.86
N CYS A 95 -6.32 12.72 -6.38
CA CYS A 95 -5.44 13.02 -7.50
C CYS A 95 -3.96 12.77 -7.15
N ARG A 96 -3.53 13.16 -5.94
CA ARG A 96 -2.17 12.88 -5.46
C ARG A 96 -1.88 11.39 -5.33
N ARG A 97 -2.85 10.61 -4.84
CA ARG A 97 -2.76 9.15 -4.79
C ARG A 97 -2.61 8.55 -6.18
N GLN A 98 -3.47 8.92 -7.12
CA GLN A 98 -3.43 8.40 -8.50
C GLN A 98 -2.07 8.69 -9.17
N ALA A 99 -1.55 9.91 -9.01
CA ALA A 99 -0.23 10.27 -9.52
C ALA A 99 0.90 9.46 -8.88
N ALA A 100 0.82 9.21 -7.57
CA ALA A 100 1.80 8.40 -6.84
C ALA A 100 1.74 6.92 -7.26
N GLU A 101 0.54 6.36 -7.45
CA GLU A 101 0.35 4.99 -7.93
C GLU A 101 0.87 4.82 -9.36
N ALA A 102 0.65 5.79 -10.25
CA ALA A 102 1.21 5.78 -11.60
C ALA A 102 2.74 5.83 -11.61
N ALA A 103 3.35 6.63 -10.73
CA ALA A 103 4.80 6.69 -10.57
C ALA A 103 5.38 5.37 -10.02
N GLU A 104 4.72 4.79 -9.01
CA GLU A 104 5.11 3.49 -8.43
C GLU A 104 5.00 2.37 -9.46
N GLU A 105 3.91 2.31 -10.24
CA GLU A 105 3.75 1.32 -11.31
C GLU A 105 4.85 1.45 -12.36
N ALA A 106 5.16 2.68 -12.80
CA ALA A 106 6.22 2.91 -13.78
C ALA A 106 7.59 2.44 -13.26
N GLY A 107 7.90 2.73 -11.98
CA GLY A 107 9.12 2.28 -11.33
C GLY A 107 9.18 0.76 -11.18
N LEU A 108 8.11 0.15 -10.66
CA LEU A 108 7.98 -1.30 -10.52
C LEU A 108 8.15 -1.99 -11.87
N ARG A 109 7.52 -1.49 -12.93
CA ARG A 109 7.63 -2.04 -14.28
C ARG A 109 9.08 -1.97 -14.79
N ALA A 110 9.81 -0.90 -14.49
CA ALA A 110 11.21 -0.76 -14.88
C ALA A 110 12.09 -1.80 -14.16
N VAL A 111 11.91 -1.97 -12.84
CA VAL A 111 12.63 -2.97 -12.04
C VAL A 111 12.29 -4.38 -12.52
N TYR A 112 11.00 -4.71 -12.62
CA TYR A 112 10.51 -6.05 -12.94
C TYR A 112 11.07 -6.60 -14.26
N ARG A 113 11.23 -5.75 -15.29
CA ARG A 113 11.81 -6.15 -16.59
C ARG A 113 13.20 -6.77 -16.49
N THR A 114 13.95 -6.45 -15.45
CA THR A 114 15.33 -6.92 -15.24
C THR A 114 15.50 -7.69 -13.94
N ALA A 115 14.42 -7.86 -13.17
CA ALA A 115 14.45 -8.51 -11.88
C ALA A 115 14.80 -9.99 -12.02
N THR A 116 15.69 -10.46 -11.16
CA THR A 116 16.02 -11.89 -11.04
C THR A 116 15.72 -12.34 -9.61
N VAL A 117 14.81 -13.29 -9.47
CA VAL A 117 14.52 -13.93 -8.17
C VAL A 117 15.47 -15.11 -8.00
N PRO A 118 16.28 -15.15 -6.92
CA PRO A 118 17.18 -16.28 -6.71
C PRO A 118 16.41 -17.60 -6.53
N PRO A 119 16.91 -18.73 -7.08
CA PRO A 119 16.28 -20.04 -6.91
C PRO A 119 16.04 -20.39 -5.43
N GLY A 120 14.85 -20.90 -5.11
CA GLY A 120 14.47 -21.31 -3.76
C GLY A 120 14.34 -20.16 -2.75
N LYS A 121 14.30 -18.90 -3.22
CA LYS A 121 14.11 -17.71 -2.38
C LYS A 121 12.77 -17.05 -2.68
N ARG A 122 12.24 -16.37 -1.66
CA ARG A 122 11.10 -15.48 -1.79
C ARG A 122 11.58 -14.03 -1.85
N ALA A 123 10.94 -13.20 -2.67
CA ALA A 123 11.29 -11.78 -2.77
C ALA A 123 10.05 -10.88 -2.88
N VAL A 124 10.21 -9.62 -2.51
CA VAL A 124 9.31 -8.54 -2.95
C VAL A 124 10.01 -7.77 -4.04
N ILE A 125 9.32 -7.51 -5.14
CA ILE A 125 9.79 -6.64 -6.21
C ILE A 125 8.94 -5.38 -6.15
N ASP A 126 9.55 -4.22 -5.91
CA ASP A 126 8.88 -2.92 -5.90
C ASP A 126 9.66 -1.92 -6.76
N SER A 127 9.23 -0.65 -6.78
CA SER A 127 9.89 0.39 -7.58
C SER A 127 11.35 0.67 -7.19
N GLU A 128 11.78 0.25 -6.00
CA GLU A 128 13.15 0.45 -5.51
C GLU A 128 14.06 -0.75 -5.77
N GLY A 129 13.51 -1.92 -6.16
CA GLY A 129 14.32 -3.09 -6.52
C GLY A 129 13.75 -4.43 -6.03
N VAL A 130 14.63 -5.45 -6.08
CA VAL A 130 14.33 -6.79 -5.56
C VAL A 130 14.81 -6.90 -4.11
N LYS A 131 13.88 -7.19 -3.21
CA LYS A 131 14.11 -7.37 -1.77
C LYS A 131 13.93 -8.85 -1.42
N VAL A 132 15.03 -9.58 -1.33
CA VAL A 132 15.01 -11.00 -0.94
C VAL A 132 14.58 -11.11 0.53
N LEU A 133 13.56 -11.91 0.77
CA LEU A 133 13.02 -12.16 2.10
C LEU A 133 13.93 -13.17 2.81
N ASN A 134 14.51 -12.74 3.92
CA ASN A 134 15.17 -13.66 4.85
C ASN A 134 14.07 -14.20 5.77
N GLY A 135 13.91 -15.53 5.78
CA GLY A 135 13.00 -16.22 6.68
C GLY A 135 13.43 -16.13 8.13
#